data_AF-A0A2V9X619-F1
#
_entry.id   AF-A0A2V9X619-F1
#
_cell.length_a   1.000
_cell.length_b   1.000
_cell.length_c   1.000
_cell.angle_alpha   90.00
_cell.angle_beta   90.00
_cell.angle_gamma   90.00
#
_symmetry.space_group_name_H-M   'P 1'
#
loop_
_entity.id
_entity.type
_entity.pdbx_description
1 polymer ?
#
loop_
_entity_poly.entity_id
_entity_poly.type
_entity_poly.pdbx_seq_one_letter_code
_entity_poly.pdbx_strand_id
1 'polypeptide(L)'
;AVSVQRNDLPTFFSRIWRKNPIIVSSSATAEAFNPSNSGSIAGGQGVPVVPHCVKPWIIPNRDPDHGGDSFFDPTGTTGIITHPGPNPTGVIGELITLQDDCQPPPGNLSGCAWNKLQPNPPVWAPPNKLEYVLASMSSPPSTSLPSCAGSSVYEQNIEACNPTPFSCVGANNGTVDFSDYTHQDTKNGIECLIHQSGPDTLDPTSPPLVRAGSGNPLLGTVKSGDVITVSDSVITIPIYDGAAIPNTGQVKIIGFMQAFLNPDGVSVSGNGTFDIKVLNIVGCDSTSGTSPISGGGISPIPVRLIHQ
;
A
#
# COMPACT_ATOMS: atom_id res chain seq x y z
N ALA A 1 6.37 -17.08 10.35
CA ALA A 1 6.06 -18.53 10.32
C ALA A 1 4.94 -18.81 11.32
N VAL A 2 3.70 -18.87 10.84
CA VAL A 2 2.56 -19.28 11.66
C VAL A 2 2.41 -20.80 11.54
N SER A 3 2.49 -21.50 12.67
CA SER A 3 2.20 -22.94 12.75
C SER A 3 0.79 -23.13 13.32
N VAL A 4 -0.12 -23.70 12.55
CA VAL A 4 -1.41 -24.14 13.07
C VAL A 4 -1.28 -25.60 13.46
N GLN A 5 -1.40 -25.87 14.76
CA GLN A 5 -1.37 -27.22 15.31
C GLN A 5 -2.81 -27.70 15.54
N ARG A 6 -3.29 -28.67 14.74
CA ARG A 6 -4.54 -29.38 15.02
C ARG A 6 -4.24 -30.63 15.83
N ASN A 7 -4.59 -30.61 17.12
CA ASN A 7 -4.45 -31.76 18.01
C ASN A 7 -5.55 -32.82 17.85
N ASP A 8 -6.61 -32.52 17.09
CA ASP A 8 -7.84 -33.33 17.04
C ASP A 8 -8.18 -33.83 15.62
N LEU A 9 -7.24 -34.55 15.00
CA LEU A 9 -7.55 -35.35 13.81
C LEU A 9 -8.14 -36.69 14.24
N PRO A 10 -9.31 -37.11 13.70
CA PRO A 10 -9.90 -38.42 13.99
C PRO A 10 -8.93 -39.53 13.58
N THR A 11 -8.33 -40.17 14.58
CA THR A 11 -7.31 -41.21 14.38
C THR A 11 -7.97 -42.58 14.20
N PHE A 12 -8.70 -42.77 13.10
CA PHE A 12 -9.38 -44.05 12.83
C PHE A 12 -8.40 -45.21 12.60
N PHE A 13 -7.15 -44.93 12.16
CA PHE A 13 -6.14 -45.96 11.86
C PHE A 13 -4.91 -45.98 12.79
N SER A 14 -4.79 -45.08 13.79
CA SER A 14 -3.60 -45.05 14.67
C SER A 14 -3.59 -46.10 15.79
N ARG A 15 -4.70 -46.83 15.97
CA ARG A 15 -4.82 -47.84 17.05
C ARG A 15 -4.18 -49.20 16.74
N ILE A 16 -3.82 -49.49 15.49
CA ILE A 16 -3.27 -50.81 15.12
C ILE A 16 -1.74 -50.88 15.31
N TRP A 17 -1.03 -49.74 15.23
CA TRP A 17 0.43 -49.71 15.34
C TRP A 17 0.85 -48.65 16.37
N ARG A 18 1.34 -49.12 17.53
CA ARG A 18 1.70 -48.34 18.72
C ARG A 18 2.33 -46.95 18.41
N LYS A 19 1.73 -45.93 19.03
CA LYS A 19 2.27 -44.61 19.42
C LYS A 19 3.29 -43.99 18.46
N ASN A 20 2.80 -43.19 17.53
CA ASN A 20 3.42 -41.90 17.21
C ASN A 20 2.31 -40.93 16.75
N PRO A 21 2.20 -39.73 17.34
CA PRO A 21 1.33 -38.70 16.79
C PRO A 21 1.81 -38.36 15.38
N ILE A 22 0.93 -38.49 14.38
CA ILE A 22 1.20 -37.99 13.04
C ILE A 22 1.07 -36.47 13.11
N ILE A 23 2.21 -35.80 13.24
CA ILE A 23 2.30 -34.35 13.18
C ILE A 23 2.29 -33.97 11.70
N VAL A 24 1.19 -33.37 11.25
CA VAL A 24 1.13 -32.71 9.95
C VAL A 24 1.38 -31.24 10.23
N SER A 25 2.54 -30.74 9.84
CA SER A 25 2.86 -29.31 9.89
C SER A 25 2.83 -28.76 8.48
N SER A 26 1.97 -27.78 8.22
CA SER A 26 2.05 -26.95 7.00
C SER A 26 2.69 -25.62 7.36
N SER A 27 3.76 -25.24 6.67
CA SER A 27 4.33 -23.90 6.75
C SER A 27 3.78 -23.04 5.62
N ALA A 28 3.31 -21.83 5.93
CA ALA A 28 2.95 -20.85 4.92
C ALA A 28 3.95 -19.69 4.88
N THR A 29 4.48 -19.40 3.70
CA THR A 29 5.30 -18.21 3.41
C THR A 29 4.42 -17.22 2.65
N ALA A 30 4.37 -15.98 3.10
CA ALA A 30 3.76 -14.88 2.35
C ALA A 30 4.80 -14.40 1.32
N GLU A 31 4.46 -14.52 0.05
CA GLU A 31 5.22 -13.93 -1.06
C GLU A 31 4.51 -12.68 -1.56
N ALA A 32 5.27 -11.72 -2.06
CA ALA A 32 4.70 -10.58 -2.80
C ALA A 32 4.15 -11.16 -4.09
N PHE A 33 2.85 -11.42 -4.10
CA PHE A 33 2.20 -12.01 -5.26
C PHE A 33 1.77 -10.88 -6.17
N ASN A 34 2.33 -10.87 -7.38
CA ASN A 34 1.87 -9.99 -8.43
C ASN A 34 0.66 -10.64 -9.14
N PRO A 35 -0.60 -10.26 -8.84
CA PRO A 35 -1.78 -10.81 -9.50
C PRO A 35 -1.86 -10.53 -11.00
N SER A 36 -1.08 -9.59 -11.53
CA SER A 36 -1.01 -9.37 -12.97
C SER A 36 -0.23 -10.47 -13.69
N ASN A 37 0.46 -11.36 -12.96
CA ASN A 37 1.19 -12.52 -13.50
C ASN A 37 2.22 -12.16 -14.59
N SER A 38 2.72 -10.93 -14.53
CA SER A 38 3.41 -10.25 -15.62
C SER A 38 4.83 -10.76 -15.93
N GLY A 39 5.38 -11.65 -15.08
CA GLY A 39 6.68 -12.30 -15.27
C GLY A 39 6.64 -13.80 -15.60
N SER A 40 5.46 -14.44 -15.61
CA SER A 40 5.34 -15.92 -15.60
C SER A 40 4.78 -16.53 -16.89
N ILE A 41 4.33 -15.72 -17.85
CA ILE A 41 3.79 -16.19 -19.13
C ILE A 41 4.71 -15.75 -20.28
N ALA A 42 5.33 -16.72 -20.95
CA ALA A 42 5.93 -16.50 -22.27
C ALA A 42 4.81 -16.12 -23.26
N GLY A 43 4.73 -14.84 -23.62
CA GLY A 43 3.70 -14.32 -24.54
C GLY A 43 2.91 -13.11 -24.08
N GLY A 44 3.22 -12.51 -22.91
CA GLY A 44 2.83 -11.14 -22.56
C GLY A 44 1.33 -10.87 -22.63
N GLN A 45 0.55 -11.37 -21.69
CA GLN A 45 -0.81 -10.90 -21.42
C GLN A 45 -1.01 -10.97 -19.91
N GLY A 46 -0.50 -9.99 -19.18
CA GLY A 46 -0.82 -9.82 -17.78
C GLY A 46 -2.26 -9.37 -17.59
N VAL A 47 -2.70 -9.35 -16.34
CA VAL A 47 -4.07 -8.94 -16.02
C VAL A 47 -4.07 -7.47 -15.61
N PRO A 48 -4.89 -6.59 -16.22
CA PRO A 48 -4.95 -5.18 -15.84
C PRO A 48 -5.31 -5.03 -14.37
N VAL A 49 -4.65 -4.09 -13.71
CA VAL A 49 -4.88 -3.78 -12.29
C VAL A 49 -5.62 -2.45 -12.23
N VAL A 50 -6.82 -2.48 -11.63
CA VAL A 50 -7.69 -1.30 -11.53
C VAL A 50 -8.20 -1.20 -10.08
N PRO A 51 -7.39 -0.67 -9.15
CA PRO A 51 -7.83 -0.46 -7.77
C PRO A 51 -8.88 0.65 -7.66
N HIS A 52 -9.75 0.46 -6.68
CA HIS A 52 -10.60 1.50 -6.10
C HIS A 52 -10.00 1.94 -4.76
N CYS A 53 -10.50 3.06 -4.20
CA CYS A 53 -10.07 3.61 -2.92
C CYS A 53 -8.56 3.97 -2.89
N VAL A 54 -8.00 4.32 -4.04
CA VAL A 54 -6.61 4.75 -4.15
C VAL A 54 -6.43 6.08 -3.42
N LYS A 55 -5.38 6.17 -2.60
CA LYS A 55 -5.05 7.40 -1.87
C LYS A 55 -4.27 8.37 -2.76
N PRO A 56 -4.36 9.69 -2.52
CA PRO A 56 -3.86 10.71 -3.44
C PRO A 56 -2.33 10.92 -3.37
N TRP A 57 -1.56 9.90 -3.02
CA TRP A 57 -0.09 9.96 -2.93
C TRP A 57 0.53 9.13 -4.05
N ILE A 58 1.29 9.74 -4.95
CA ILE A 58 2.00 9.04 -6.01
C ILE A 58 3.48 8.95 -5.62
N ILE A 59 4.00 7.72 -5.54
CA ILE A 59 5.40 7.46 -5.18
C ILE A 59 6.20 6.98 -6.40
N PRO A 60 7.50 7.29 -6.49
CA PRO A 60 8.34 6.81 -7.59
C PRO A 60 8.64 5.32 -7.46
N ASN A 61 9.01 4.70 -8.58
CA ASN A 61 9.54 3.34 -8.64
C ASN A 61 10.95 3.26 -8.03
N ARG A 62 11.05 3.52 -6.73
CA ARG A 62 12.28 3.59 -5.93
C ARG A 62 12.03 3.03 -4.54
N ASP A 63 12.78 2.00 -4.21
CA ASP A 63 12.81 1.26 -2.96
C ASP A 63 13.95 1.81 -2.08
N PRO A 64 13.63 2.59 -1.02
CA PRO A 64 14.63 3.21 -0.17
C PRO A 64 15.33 2.22 0.79
N ASP A 65 14.72 1.06 1.07
CA ASP A 65 15.26 0.00 1.93
C ASP A 65 16.31 -0.84 1.18
N HIS A 66 16.23 -0.86 -0.16
CA HIS A 66 17.18 -1.53 -1.06
C HIS A 66 18.11 -0.55 -1.78
N GLY A 67 18.56 0.51 -1.10
CA GLY A 67 19.57 1.43 -1.63
C GLY A 67 19.11 2.28 -2.83
N GLY A 68 17.79 2.45 -3.01
CA GLY A 68 17.21 3.22 -4.11
C GLY A 68 17.02 2.44 -5.40
N ASP A 69 17.15 1.11 -5.37
CA ASP A 69 16.74 0.25 -6.47
C ASP A 69 15.24 0.43 -6.77
N SER A 70 14.75 -0.11 -7.88
CA SER A 70 13.32 0.04 -8.23
C SER A 70 12.46 -0.99 -7.51
N PHE A 71 11.19 -0.71 -7.20
CA PHE A 71 10.22 -1.71 -6.71
C PHE A 71 9.84 -2.71 -7.81
N PHE A 72 9.69 -2.21 -9.03
CA PHE A 72 9.40 -2.98 -10.24
C PHE A 72 10.52 -2.84 -11.26
N ASP A 73 10.66 -3.82 -12.14
CA ASP A 73 11.58 -3.78 -13.27
C ASP A 73 11.50 -2.41 -13.98
N PRO A 74 12.62 -1.64 -14.02
CA PRO A 74 12.65 -0.28 -14.54
C PRO A 74 12.37 -0.19 -16.03
N THR A 75 12.37 -1.32 -16.77
CA THR A 75 11.90 -1.32 -18.16
C THR A 75 10.41 -0.96 -18.28
N GLY A 76 9.63 -1.07 -17.19
CA GLY A 76 8.23 -0.63 -17.11
C GLY A 76 7.31 -1.38 -18.08
N THR A 77 7.73 -2.56 -18.54
CA THR A 77 7.00 -3.40 -19.51
C THR A 77 6.50 -4.70 -18.88
N THR A 78 7.19 -5.20 -17.86
CA THR A 78 7.00 -6.53 -17.30
C THR A 78 6.34 -6.54 -15.94
N GLY A 79 6.17 -5.40 -15.24
CA GLY A 79 5.60 -5.35 -13.88
C GLY A 79 6.27 -6.26 -12.84
N ILE A 80 7.46 -6.79 -13.12
CA ILE A 80 8.15 -7.76 -12.25
C ILE A 80 8.62 -7.05 -10.99
N ILE A 81 8.36 -7.64 -9.82
CA ILE A 81 8.89 -7.17 -8.54
C ILE A 81 10.39 -7.50 -8.47
N THR A 82 11.23 -6.50 -8.20
CA THR A 82 12.70 -6.63 -8.15
C THR A 82 13.17 -7.39 -6.91
N HIS A 83 12.60 -7.09 -5.75
CA HIS A 83 12.92 -7.69 -4.45
C HIS A 83 11.68 -8.37 -3.85
N PRO A 84 11.26 -9.53 -4.37
CA PRO A 84 10.08 -10.23 -3.87
C PRO A 84 10.35 -10.89 -2.51
N GLY A 85 9.32 -10.92 -1.66
CA GLY A 85 9.35 -11.61 -0.38
C GLY A 85 9.43 -10.67 0.83
N PRO A 86 9.72 -11.19 2.03
CA PRO A 86 9.74 -10.42 3.26
C PRO A 86 11.05 -9.65 3.49
N ASN A 87 10.93 -8.47 4.10
CA ASN A 87 12.01 -7.66 4.68
C ASN A 87 12.88 -8.54 5.61
N PRO A 88 14.23 -8.48 5.55
CA PRO A 88 15.06 -7.44 4.90
C PRO A 88 15.58 -7.75 3.50
N THR A 89 15.14 -8.84 2.88
CA THR A 89 15.58 -9.19 1.52
C THR A 89 14.55 -8.91 0.45
N GLY A 90 13.35 -8.48 0.84
CA GLY A 90 12.24 -8.23 -0.05
C GLY A 90 11.29 -7.18 0.51
N VAL A 91 10.39 -6.72 -0.36
CA VAL A 91 9.57 -5.53 -0.17
C VAL A 91 8.48 -5.65 0.91
N ILE A 92 8.03 -6.85 1.26
CA ILE A 92 6.94 -7.02 2.23
C ILE A 92 7.44 -6.76 3.65
N GLY A 93 6.78 -5.86 4.36
CA GLY A 93 7.08 -5.51 5.74
C GLY A 93 8.16 -4.45 5.89
N GLU A 94 8.63 -3.85 4.81
CA GLU A 94 9.41 -2.62 4.82
C GLU A 94 8.66 -1.51 5.55
N LEU A 95 9.41 -0.71 6.31
CA LEU A 95 8.89 0.48 6.97
C LEU A 95 9.44 1.67 6.20
N ILE A 96 8.56 2.37 5.50
CA ILE A 96 8.92 3.50 4.65
C ILE A 96 8.31 4.77 5.25
N THR A 97 9.14 5.79 5.41
CA THR A 97 8.68 7.14 5.77
C THR A 97 8.37 7.88 4.48
N LEU A 98 7.09 8.16 4.25
CA LEU A 98 6.62 8.99 3.15
C LEU A 98 6.69 10.46 3.54
N GLN A 99 7.29 11.25 2.67
CA GLN A 99 7.42 12.69 2.79
C GLN A 99 6.96 13.34 1.49
N ASP A 100 6.45 14.55 1.55
CA ASP A 100 6.13 15.32 0.36
C ASP A 100 7.38 15.76 -0.43
N ASP A 101 7.25 15.80 -1.76
CA ASP A 101 8.24 16.38 -2.66
C ASP A 101 8.23 17.92 -2.61
N CYS A 102 8.73 18.46 -1.51
CA CYS A 102 9.10 19.87 -1.41
C CYS A 102 10.62 20.00 -1.36
N GLN A 103 11.21 20.71 -2.31
CA GLN A 103 12.62 21.08 -2.22
C GLN A 103 12.91 22.05 -1.06
N PRO A 104 13.90 21.75 -0.20
CA PRO A 104 15.05 22.62 0.01
C PRO A 104 16.08 22.41 -1.11
N PRO A 105 17.17 23.21 -1.18
CA PRO A 105 18.20 23.09 -2.22
C PRO A 105 18.68 21.64 -2.42
N PRO A 106 19.20 21.27 -3.62
CA PRO A 106 19.54 19.89 -3.98
C PRO A 106 20.35 19.17 -2.91
N GLY A 107 19.87 17.99 -2.48
CA GLY A 107 20.57 17.11 -1.55
C GLY A 107 20.15 17.19 -0.08
N ASN A 108 18.98 17.76 0.23
CA ASN A 108 18.51 17.89 1.60
C ASN A 108 17.03 17.51 1.74
N LEU A 109 16.72 16.42 2.46
CA LEU A 109 15.36 16.00 2.83
C LEU A 109 14.82 16.72 4.09
N SER A 110 15.33 17.89 4.46
CA SER A 110 14.68 18.65 5.54
C SER A 110 13.35 19.17 5.01
N GLY A 111 12.25 18.84 5.67
CA GLY A 111 10.89 19.10 5.17
C GLY A 111 10.61 20.53 4.68
N CYS A 112 9.44 20.68 4.06
CA CYS A 112 9.02 21.89 3.35
C CYS A 112 9.23 23.17 4.18
N ALA A 113 10.05 24.08 3.67
CA ALA A 113 10.12 25.46 4.16
C ALA A 113 9.26 26.43 3.32
N TRP A 114 8.81 26.04 2.11
CA TRP A 114 8.11 26.92 1.17
C TRP A 114 7.03 26.24 0.31
N ASN A 115 6.06 27.07 -0.09
CA ASN A 115 4.67 26.76 -0.42
C ASN A 115 4.40 26.29 -1.87
N LYS A 116 5.07 25.29 -2.44
CA LYS A 116 4.56 24.62 -3.66
C LYS A 116 5.32 23.34 -4.00
N LEU A 117 4.59 22.29 -4.35
CA LEU A 117 5.16 21.13 -5.05
C LEU A 117 5.70 21.58 -6.41
N GLN A 118 6.94 21.20 -6.70
CA GLN A 118 7.56 21.47 -7.99
C GLN A 118 7.32 20.28 -8.94
N PRO A 119 7.36 20.50 -10.26
CA PRO A 119 7.36 19.41 -11.24
C PRO A 119 8.75 18.78 -11.33
N ASN A 120 9.24 18.25 -10.20
CA ASN A 120 10.44 17.43 -10.12
C ASN A 120 10.03 15.96 -9.86
N PRO A 121 10.90 15.00 -10.22
CA PRO A 121 10.71 13.64 -9.77
C PRO A 121 10.96 13.56 -8.25
N PRO A 122 10.03 12.98 -7.47
CA PRO A 122 10.28 12.65 -6.07
C PRO A 122 11.59 11.90 -5.89
N VAL A 123 12.37 12.29 -4.88
CA VAL A 123 13.63 11.64 -4.53
C VAL A 123 13.45 10.67 -3.36
N TRP A 124 14.51 9.96 -3.03
CA TRP A 124 14.60 9.10 -1.86
C TRP A 124 15.87 9.46 -1.09
N ALA A 125 15.91 9.16 0.21
CA ALA A 125 17.17 9.12 0.91
C ALA A 125 17.19 8.06 2.02
N PRO A 126 18.38 7.55 2.34
CA PRO A 126 18.51 6.59 3.41
C PRO A 126 18.46 7.28 4.79
N PRO A 127 17.96 6.59 5.83
CA PRO A 127 17.24 5.32 5.75
C PRO A 127 15.76 5.56 5.38
N ASN A 128 15.22 4.75 4.46
CA ASN A 128 13.79 4.46 4.30
C ASN A 128 12.87 5.64 3.99
N LYS A 129 13.41 6.78 3.55
CA LYS A 129 12.61 7.95 3.19
C LYS A 129 12.34 7.98 1.70
N LEU A 130 11.07 8.21 1.37
CA LEU A 130 10.61 8.30 -0.01
C LEU A 130 9.69 9.50 -0.16
N GLU A 131 9.97 10.34 -1.16
CA GLU A 131 9.09 11.46 -1.48
C GLU A 131 7.85 11.00 -2.28
N TYR A 132 6.74 11.69 -2.10
CA TYR A 132 5.52 11.54 -2.89
C TYR A 132 5.07 12.88 -3.47
N VAL A 133 4.37 12.81 -4.59
CA VAL A 133 3.61 13.92 -5.17
C VAL A 133 2.10 13.65 -5.06
N LEU A 134 1.28 14.69 -5.16
CA LEU A 134 -0.16 14.56 -5.00
C LEU A 134 -0.82 14.10 -6.29
N ALA A 135 -1.83 13.24 -6.19
CA ALA A 135 -2.69 12.91 -7.32
C ALA A 135 -3.85 13.90 -7.44
N SER A 136 -4.11 14.36 -8.66
CA SER A 136 -5.36 15.05 -8.99
C SER A 136 -6.50 14.03 -9.05
N MET A 137 -7.49 14.20 -8.19
CA MET A 137 -8.61 13.27 -8.04
C MET A 137 -9.95 14.03 -7.99
N SER A 138 -11.03 13.35 -8.39
CA SER A 138 -12.39 13.87 -8.19
C SER A 138 -12.78 13.82 -6.71
N SER A 139 -13.80 14.58 -6.31
CA SER A 139 -14.40 14.42 -4.97
C SER A 139 -14.91 12.99 -4.77
N PRO A 140 -14.68 12.39 -3.58
CA PRO A 140 -15.31 11.13 -3.23
C PRO A 140 -16.82 11.32 -3.00
N PRO A 141 -17.62 10.24 -3.05
CA PRO A 141 -19.04 10.30 -2.70
C PRO A 141 -19.24 10.82 -1.27
N SER A 142 -20.21 11.71 -1.07
CA SER A 142 -20.50 12.24 0.27
C SER A 142 -20.92 11.16 1.27
N THR A 143 -21.46 10.04 0.79
CA THR A 143 -21.84 8.88 1.61
C THR A 143 -20.66 8.10 2.17
N SER A 144 -19.46 8.25 1.62
CA SER A 144 -18.24 7.61 2.12
C SER A 144 -17.42 8.50 3.04
N LEU A 145 -17.82 9.76 3.25
CA LEU A 145 -17.07 10.70 4.08
C LEU A 145 -17.33 10.45 5.57
N PRO A 146 -16.28 10.34 6.40
CA PRO A 146 -16.42 10.28 7.85
C PRO A 146 -16.86 11.62 8.43
N SER A 147 -17.28 11.63 9.71
CA SER A 147 -17.69 12.86 10.39
C SER A 147 -16.54 13.83 10.66
N CYS A 148 -15.30 13.35 10.65
CA CYS A 148 -14.09 14.17 10.77
C CYS A 148 -13.63 14.76 9.44
N ALA A 149 -14.39 14.54 8.36
CA ALA A 149 -13.93 14.88 7.02
C ALA A 149 -13.67 16.36 6.81
N GLY A 150 -12.57 16.62 6.11
CA GLY A 150 -12.12 17.92 5.68
C GLY A 150 -12.94 18.58 4.59
N SER A 151 -12.51 19.78 4.20
CA SER A 151 -13.21 20.58 3.19
C SER A 151 -12.57 20.54 1.80
N SER A 152 -11.27 20.23 1.71
CA SER A 152 -10.58 20.13 0.42
C SER A 152 -10.85 18.76 -0.22
N VAL A 153 -10.83 18.72 -1.55
CA VAL A 153 -10.99 17.46 -2.30
C VAL A 153 -9.85 16.50 -1.99
N TYR A 154 -8.63 17.03 -1.80
CA TYR A 154 -7.47 16.24 -1.45
C TYR A 154 -7.61 15.58 -0.07
N GLU A 155 -7.94 16.35 0.98
CA GLU A 155 -8.15 15.85 2.35
C GLU A 155 -9.23 14.75 2.36
N GLN A 156 -10.36 15.00 1.69
CA GLN A 156 -11.45 14.04 1.55
C GLN A 156 -11.05 12.73 0.86
N ASN A 157 -10.14 12.78 -0.14
CA ASN A 157 -9.63 11.58 -0.81
C ASN A 157 -8.66 10.77 0.08
N ILE A 158 -8.06 11.40 1.09
CA ILE A 158 -7.31 10.67 2.13
C ILE A 158 -8.29 9.99 3.09
N GLU A 159 -9.33 10.68 3.52
CA GLU A 159 -10.24 10.24 4.57
C GLU A 159 -11.22 9.15 4.15
N ALA A 160 -11.62 9.15 2.88
CA ALA A 160 -12.64 8.25 2.35
C ALA A 160 -12.11 7.33 1.25
N CYS A 161 -12.93 6.35 0.88
CA CYS A 161 -12.74 5.61 -0.35
C CYS A 161 -13.32 6.40 -1.53
N ASN A 162 -12.48 6.75 -2.50
CA ASN A 162 -12.94 7.21 -3.80
C ASN A 162 -13.12 6.01 -4.76
N PRO A 163 -14.33 5.77 -5.31
CA PRO A 163 -14.57 4.68 -6.25
C PRO A 163 -14.01 4.96 -7.65
N THR A 164 -13.54 6.17 -7.95
CA THR A 164 -12.93 6.48 -9.24
C THR A 164 -11.70 5.59 -9.45
N PRO A 165 -11.69 4.77 -10.50
CA PRO A 165 -10.61 3.81 -10.71
C PRO A 165 -9.32 4.49 -11.16
N PHE A 166 -8.20 4.08 -10.58
CA PHE A 166 -6.88 4.30 -11.16
C PHE A 166 -6.51 3.11 -12.03
N SER A 167 -5.88 3.34 -13.17
CA SER A 167 -5.45 2.24 -14.04
C SER A 167 -4.02 2.41 -14.52
N CYS A 168 -3.30 1.30 -14.60
CA CYS A 168 -2.01 1.24 -15.28
C CYS A 168 -2.11 1.26 -16.81
N VAL A 169 -3.33 1.18 -17.37
CA VAL A 169 -3.57 1.15 -18.82
C VAL A 169 -4.66 2.16 -19.21
N GLY A 170 -4.48 2.85 -20.33
CA GLY A 170 -5.49 3.78 -20.88
C GLY A 170 -5.48 5.19 -20.27
N ALA A 171 -6.64 5.86 -20.34
CA ALA A 171 -6.78 7.31 -20.09
C ALA A 171 -6.71 7.74 -18.61
N ASN A 172 -6.84 6.80 -17.66
CA ASN A 172 -6.79 7.05 -16.21
C ASN A 172 -5.40 6.75 -15.64
N ASN A 173 -4.37 7.17 -16.37
CA ASN A 173 -2.98 7.04 -16.02
C ASN A 173 -2.58 8.33 -15.26
N GLY A 174 -2.35 8.20 -13.95
CA GLY A 174 -2.30 9.28 -12.94
C GLY A 174 -1.85 10.68 -13.40
N THR A 175 -2.51 11.70 -12.86
CA THR A 175 -2.13 13.11 -13.05
C THR A 175 -1.71 13.69 -11.71
N VAL A 176 -0.57 14.36 -11.68
CA VAL A 176 -0.03 15.05 -10.51
C VAL A 176 -0.73 16.39 -10.34
N ASP A 177 -1.11 16.70 -9.11
CA ASP A 177 -1.65 18.00 -8.72
C ASP A 177 -0.56 18.89 -8.13
N PHE A 178 -0.25 19.97 -8.83
CA PHE A 178 0.71 21.00 -8.39
C PHE A 178 0.03 22.23 -7.77
N SER A 179 -1.30 22.22 -7.65
CA SER A 179 -2.09 23.38 -7.24
C SER A 179 -2.42 23.41 -5.76
N ASP A 180 -2.25 22.29 -5.06
CA ASP A 180 -2.69 22.13 -3.68
C ASP A 180 -1.56 22.25 -2.64
N TYR A 181 -1.90 22.75 -1.45
CA TYR A 181 -1.00 23.14 -0.37
C TYR A 181 -1.33 22.37 0.92
N THR A 182 -0.86 21.14 1.05
CA THR A 182 -1.63 20.16 1.86
C THR A 182 -0.88 19.51 3.00
N HIS A 183 0.21 20.05 3.55
CA HIS A 183 0.86 19.41 4.72
C HIS A 183 -0.12 19.19 5.87
N GLN A 184 -0.95 20.20 6.12
CA GLN A 184 -1.99 20.15 7.15
C GLN A 184 -3.14 19.22 6.74
N ASP A 185 -3.60 19.28 5.50
CA ASP A 185 -4.66 18.43 4.97
C ASP A 185 -4.23 16.95 4.92
N THR A 186 -2.97 16.65 4.62
CA THR A 186 -2.38 15.30 4.72
C THR A 186 -2.43 14.83 6.16
N LYS A 187 -1.93 15.65 7.10
CA LYS A 187 -1.95 15.33 8.52
C LYS A 187 -3.37 15.07 9.02
N ASN A 188 -4.29 16.00 8.78
CA ASN A 188 -5.68 15.92 9.23
C ASN A 188 -6.39 14.73 8.59
N GLY A 189 -6.24 14.56 7.28
CA GLY A 189 -6.88 13.47 6.55
C GLY A 189 -6.41 12.11 7.02
N ILE A 190 -5.11 11.96 7.31
CA ILE A 190 -4.58 10.73 7.91
C ILE A 190 -5.14 10.52 9.32
N GLU A 191 -5.07 11.54 10.18
CA GLU A 191 -5.56 11.49 11.56
C GLU A 191 -7.06 11.09 11.62
N CYS A 192 -7.84 11.57 10.66
CA CYS A 192 -9.24 11.20 10.49
C CYS A 192 -9.38 9.75 9.98
N LEU A 193 -8.66 9.36 8.92
CA LEU A 193 -8.68 8.00 8.36
C LEU A 193 -8.31 6.92 9.39
N ILE A 194 -7.26 7.14 10.18
CA ILE A 194 -6.76 6.14 11.13
C ILE A 194 -7.48 6.19 12.47
N HIS A 195 -8.44 7.09 12.66
CA HIS A 195 -9.15 7.27 13.93
C HIS A 195 -8.18 7.55 15.09
N GLN A 196 -7.37 8.60 14.97
CA GLN A 196 -6.18 8.88 15.82
C GLN A 196 -6.36 8.80 17.34
N SER A 197 -7.59 8.92 17.87
CA SER A 197 -7.87 8.77 19.30
C SER A 197 -7.75 7.31 19.79
N GLY A 198 -7.69 6.36 18.87
CA GLY A 198 -7.47 4.94 19.14
C GLY A 198 -7.23 4.19 17.83
N PRO A 199 -6.06 4.39 17.20
CA PRO A 199 -5.80 3.85 15.87
C PRO A 199 -5.68 2.32 15.90
N ASP A 200 -5.94 1.72 14.74
CA ASP A 200 -5.63 0.31 14.51
C ASP A 200 -4.11 0.09 14.60
N THR A 201 -3.72 -1.12 14.99
CA THR A 201 -2.31 -1.49 15.11
C THR A 201 -1.99 -2.71 14.28
N LEU A 202 -0.74 -2.77 13.82
CA LEU A 202 -0.23 -3.94 13.12
C LEU A 202 0.51 -4.84 14.10
N ASP A 203 0.00 -6.05 14.31
CA ASP A 203 0.71 -7.09 15.04
C ASP A 203 1.88 -7.58 14.15
N PRO A 204 3.14 -7.50 14.63
CA PRO A 204 4.33 -7.83 13.85
C PRO A 204 4.53 -9.35 13.65
N THR A 205 3.59 -10.18 14.11
CA THR A 205 3.56 -11.61 13.75
C THR A 205 3.58 -11.80 12.22
N SER A 206 4.06 -12.96 11.75
CA SER A 206 4.25 -13.22 10.32
C SER A 206 3.31 -14.34 9.86
N PRO A 207 2.26 -14.06 9.07
CA PRO A 207 1.94 -12.76 8.42
C PRO A 207 1.35 -11.71 9.38
N PRO A 208 1.55 -10.40 9.09
CA PRO A 208 1.07 -9.33 9.95
C PRO A 208 -0.46 -9.32 10.04
N LEU A 209 -0.96 -9.10 11.25
CA LEU A 209 -2.39 -9.07 11.53
C LEU A 209 -2.79 -7.66 11.96
N VAL A 210 -3.92 -7.17 11.46
CA VAL A 210 -4.47 -5.88 11.93
C VAL A 210 -5.28 -6.13 13.19
N ARG A 211 -5.06 -5.30 14.22
CA ARG A 211 -5.83 -5.30 15.46
C ARG A 211 -6.64 -4.02 15.57
N ALA A 212 -7.93 -4.17 15.87
CA ALA A 212 -8.86 -3.06 16.02
C ALA A 212 -8.42 -2.13 17.17
N GLY A 213 -8.23 -0.86 16.87
CA GLY A 213 -8.03 0.20 17.84
C GLY A 213 -9.32 0.52 18.61
N SER A 214 -9.20 1.33 19.67
CA SER A 214 -10.36 1.82 20.43
C SER A 214 -11.18 2.89 19.70
N GLY A 215 -10.69 3.39 18.56
CA GLY A 215 -11.40 4.31 17.65
C GLY A 215 -11.96 3.62 16.40
N ASN A 216 -11.77 2.31 16.23
CA ASN A 216 -12.15 1.60 15.02
C ASN A 216 -13.69 1.63 14.78
N PRO A 217 -14.16 1.89 13.54
CA PRO A 217 -15.60 1.94 13.22
C PRO A 217 -16.37 0.63 13.44
N LEU A 218 -15.67 -0.51 13.49
CA LEU A 218 -16.26 -1.83 13.69
C LEU A 218 -16.55 -2.13 15.17
N LEU A 219 -16.20 -1.23 16.10
CA LEU A 219 -16.48 -1.40 17.51
C LEU A 219 -17.99 -1.56 17.76
N GLY A 220 -18.33 -2.52 18.61
CA GLY A 220 -19.71 -3.00 18.81
C GLY A 220 -20.01 -4.28 18.03
N THR A 221 -19.31 -4.52 16.91
CA THR A 221 -19.25 -5.83 16.24
C THR A 221 -17.99 -6.59 16.65
N VAL A 222 -16.86 -5.89 16.78
CA VAL A 222 -15.61 -6.40 17.35
C VAL A 222 -15.25 -5.63 18.62
N LYS A 223 -14.30 -6.16 19.39
CA LYS A 223 -13.70 -5.49 20.54
C LYS A 223 -12.35 -4.90 20.17
N SER A 224 -11.95 -3.85 20.88
CA SER A 224 -10.58 -3.34 20.79
C SER A 224 -9.58 -4.46 21.11
N GLY A 225 -8.56 -4.58 20.26
CA GLY A 225 -7.54 -5.65 20.31
C GLY A 225 -7.88 -6.91 19.51
N ASP A 226 -9.14 -7.07 19.05
CA ASP A 226 -9.53 -8.18 18.19
C ASP A 226 -8.80 -8.10 16.84
N VAL A 227 -8.47 -9.26 16.28
CA VAL A 227 -7.89 -9.35 14.94
C VAL A 227 -8.99 -9.12 13.91
N ILE A 228 -8.75 -8.16 13.01
CA ILE A 228 -9.68 -7.79 11.94
C ILE A 228 -9.04 -8.01 10.57
N THR A 229 -9.89 -8.27 9.58
CA THR A 229 -9.48 -8.51 8.19
C THR A 229 -9.68 -7.30 7.29
N VAL A 230 -10.38 -6.28 7.78
CA VAL A 230 -10.66 -5.02 7.07
C VAL A 230 -10.40 -3.86 8.02
N SER A 231 -9.73 -2.83 7.53
CA SER A 231 -9.36 -1.63 8.28
C SER A 231 -9.14 -0.48 7.30
N ASP A 232 -9.58 0.71 7.68
CA ASP A 232 -9.38 1.94 6.90
C ASP A 232 -7.90 2.38 6.91
N SER A 233 -7.10 1.88 7.86
CA SER A 233 -5.64 2.06 7.91
C SER A 233 -4.90 1.24 6.87
N VAL A 234 -5.57 0.35 6.13
CA VAL A 234 -4.98 -0.38 4.99
C VAL A 234 -5.26 0.39 3.70
N ILE A 235 -4.22 1.05 3.19
CA ILE A 235 -4.31 1.98 2.05
C ILE A 235 -3.71 1.38 0.78
N THR A 236 -4.11 1.94 -0.37
CA THR A 236 -3.51 1.63 -1.67
C THR A 236 -2.89 2.89 -2.27
N ILE A 237 -1.60 2.81 -2.64
CA ILE A 237 -0.78 3.91 -3.13
C ILE A 237 -0.30 3.59 -4.56
N PRO A 238 -0.47 4.47 -5.55
CA PRO A 238 0.05 4.29 -6.91
C PRO A 238 1.57 4.50 -6.98
N ILE A 239 2.23 3.65 -7.77
CA ILE A 239 3.67 3.74 -8.08
C ILE A 239 3.83 4.12 -9.55
N TYR A 240 4.53 5.22 -9.83
CA TYR A 240 4.83 5.66 -11.20
C TYR A 240 6.26 5.28 -11.62
N ASP A 241 6.54 5.31 -12.92
CA ASP A 241 7.79 4.83 -13.53
C ASP A 241 9.08 5.55 -13.10
N GLY A 242 8.99 6.67 -12.39
CA GLY A 242 10.14 7.47 -11.96
C GLY A 242 10.69 8.40 -13.03
N ALA A 243 10.00 8.56 -14.17
CA ALA A 243 10.40 9.51 -15.21
C ALA A 243 10.21 10.98 -14.78
N ALA A 244 10.81 11.91 -15.52
CA ALA A 244 10.60 13.33 -15.27
C ALA A 244 9.12 13.70 -15.38
N ILE A 245 8.59 14.38 -14.35
CA ILE A 245 7.18 14.78 -14.32
C ILE A 245 7.01 16.01 -15.21
N PRO A 246 6.23 15.92 -16.31
CA PRO A 246 5.98 17.07 -17.17
C PRO A 246 5.11 18.11 -16.45
N ASN A 247 5.12 19.37 -16.93
CA ASN A 247 4.24 20.42 -16.41
C ASN A 247 2.73 20.11 -16.56
N THR A 248 2.37 19.15 -17.42
CA THR A 248 1.01 18.64 -17.53
C THR A 248 0.60 17.77 -16.34
N GLY A 249 1.56 17.35 -15.50
CA GLY A 249 1.38 16.46 -14.36
C GLY A 249 1.17 15.00 -14.74
N GLN A 250 1.05 14.66 -16.03
CA GLN A 250 0.76 13.29 -16.43
C GLN A 250 1.96 12.37 -16.17
N VAL A 251 1.74 11.32 -15.39
CA VAL A 251 2.73 10.29 -15.07
C VAL A 251 2.25 8.92 -15.50
N LYS A 252 3.19 7.97 -15.67
CA LYS A 252 2.87 6.58 -16.00
C LYS A 252 2.86 5.73 -14.72
N ILE A 253 1.68 5.35 -14.27
CA ILE A 253 1.49 4.38 -13.19
C ILE A 253 1.86 2.99 -13.70
N ILE A 254 2.77 2.33 -13.00
CA ILE A 254 3.29 1.00 -13.35
C ILE A 254 3.02 -0.04 -12.26
N GLY A 255 2.35 0.35 -11.18
CA GLY A 255 1.95 -0.56 -10.13
C GLY A 255 1.27 0.13 -8.97
N PHE A 256 0.93 -0.65 -7.95
CA PHE A 256 0.29 -0.18 -6.73
C PHE A 256 0.87 -0.90 -5.52
N MET A 257 0.92 -0.20 -4.40
CA MET A 257 1.34 -0.70 -3.10
C MET A 257 0.15 -0.71 -2.14
N GLN A 258 -0.07 -1.84 -1.49
CA GLN A 258 -0.90 -1.92 -0.30
C GLN A 258 -0.02 -1.72 0.92
N ALA A 259 -0.37 -0.79 1.79
CA ALA A 259 0.39 -0.52 2.99
C ALA A 259 -0.52 -0.31 4.20
N PHE A 260 0.00 -0.60 5.39
CA PHE A 260 -0.61 -0.20 6.64
C PHE A 260 -0.08 1.17 7.02
N LEU A 261 -0.99 2.12 7.18
CA LEU A 261 -0.67 3.49 7.53
C LEU A 261 -0.39 3.62 9.02
N ASN A 262 0.70 4.33 9.34
CA ASN A 262 1.07 4.70 10.71
C ASN A 262 1.18 3.51 11.68
N PRO A 263 2.06 2.53 11.39
CA PRO A 263 2.12 1.26 12.12
C PRO A 263 2.56 1.40 13.59
N ASP A 264 3.15 2.52 13.98
CA ASP A 264 3.57 2.83 15.36
C ASP A 264 2.48 3.56 16.17
N GLY A 265 1.38 3.99 15.53
CA GLY A 265 0.26 4.66 16.17
C GLY A 265 0.53 6.11 16.59
N VAL A 266 1.55 6.78 16.03
CA VAL A 266 1.94 8.14 16.41
C VAL A 266 1.36 9.19 15.47
N SER A 267 0.97 10.37 15.96
CA SER A 267 0.44 11.44 15.09
C SER A 267 1.40 11.82 13.96
N VAL A 268 0.84 12.05 12.77
CA VAL A 268 1.56 12.54 11.59
C VAL A 268 2.21 13.88 11.92
N SER A 269 3.49 14.02 11.60
CA SER A 269 4.23 15.26 11.87
C SER A 269 3.65 16.42 11.04
N GLY A 270 3.86 17.66 11.51
CA GLY A 270 3.27 18.87 10.90
C GLY A 270 3.63 19.15 9.44
N ASN A 271 4.52 18.35 8.84
CA ASN A 271 4.97 18.49 7.46
C ASN A 271 4.39 17.41 6.53
N GLY A 272 3.25 16.80 6.86
CA GLY A 272 2.67 15.74 6.01
C GLY A 272 3.57 14.50 5.83
N THR A 273 4.54 14.31 6.73
CA THR A 273 5.43 13.15 6.77
C THR A 273 4.83 12.08 7.67
N PHE A 274 4.71 10.86 7.16
CA PHE A 274 4.07 9.73 7.83
C PHE A 274 4.73 8.41 7.46
N ASP A 275 4.60 7.42 8.34
CA ASP A 275 5.16 6.09 8.10
C ASP A 275 4.11 5.14 7.52
N ILE A 276 4.58 4.25 6.65
CA ILE A 276 3.80 3.14 6.11
C ILE A 276 4.57 1.84 6.30
N LYS A 277 3.84 0.75 6.52
CA LYS A 277 4.38 -0.61 6.47
C LYS A 277 3.85 -1.34 5.25
N VAL A 278 4.75 -1.75 4.34
CA VAL A 278 4.34 -2.41 3.10
C VAL A 278 3.70 -3.76 3.43
N LEU A 279 2.48 -3.98 2.96
CA LEU A 279 1.77 -5.24 3.12
C LEU A 279 1.89 -6.11 1.86
N ASN A 280 1.80 -5.47 0.69
CA ASN A 280 1.92 -6.14 -0.60
C ASN A 280 2.13 -5.11 -1.72
N ILE A 281 2.63 -5.54 -2.88
CA ILE A 281 2.72 -4.71 -4.09
C ILE A 281 2.28 -5.49 -5.33
N VAL A 282 1.78 -4.78 -6.33
CA VAL A 282 1.39 -5.32 -7.63
C VAL A 282 1.96 -4.46 -8.73
N GLY A 283 2.67 -5.07 -9.67
CA GLY A 283 3.16 -4.39 -10.86
C GLY A 283 2.19 -4.59 -12.03
N CYS A 284 2.26 -3.67 -12.97
CA CYS A 284 1.46 -3.69 -14.19
C CYS A 284 2.33 -4.06 -15.39
N ASP A 285 1.78 -4.84 -16.30
CA ASP A 285 2.44 -5.18 -17.56
C ASP A 285 1.93 -4.29 -18.70
N SER A 286 2.79 -4.05 -19.69
CA SER A 286 2.45 -3.26 -20.88
C SER A 286 1.52 -3.97 -21.86
N THR A 287 1.21 -5.24 -21.60
CA THR A 287 0.45 -6.13 -22.48
C THR A 287 -0.85 -6.61 -21.85
N SER A 288 -1.33 -5.94 -20.80
CA SER A 288 -2.46 -6.44 -20.03
C SER A 288 -3.73 -6.53 -20.89
N GLY A 289 -4.48 -7.63 -20.76
CA GLY A 289 -5.72 -7.88 -21.51
C GLY A 289 -6.86 -6.88 -21.21
N THR A 290 -8.11 -7.14 -21.61
CA THR A 290 -9.22 -6.18 -21.39
C THR A 290 -10.01 -6.39 -20.09
N SER A 291 -9.72 -7.45 -19.33
CA SER A 291 -10.49 -7.84 -18.15
C SER A 291 -9.69 -7.58 -16.88
N PRO A 292 -9.96 -6.48 -16.14
CA PRO A 292 -9.17 -6.11 -14.98
C PRO A 292 -9.44 -7.01 -13.76
N ILE A 293 -8.43 -7.19 -12.91
CA ILE A 293 -8.64 -7.60 -11.51
C ILE A 293 -9.10 -6.37 -10.75
N SER A 294 -10.37 -6.38 -10.38
CA SER A 294 -11.02 -5.35 -9.58
C SER A 294 -11.18 -5.84 -8.14
N GLY A 295 -10.55 -5.15 -7.19
CA GLY A 295 -10.76 -5.36 -5.77
C GLY A 295 -12.08 -4.69 -5.40
N GLY A 296 -13.09 -5.46 -5.01
CA GLY A 296 -14.46 -4.98 -4.78
C GLY A 296 -14.61 -4.08 -3.56
N GLY A 297 -13.94 -2.92 -3.54
CA GLY A 297 -13.89 -1.97 -2.42
C GLY A 297 -12.82 -2.29 -1.36
N ILE A 298 -12.17 -3.44 -1.46
CA ILE A 298 -10.94 -3.80 -0.71
C ILE A 298 -9.82 -3.99 -1.74
N SER A 299 -8.60 -3.52 -1.43
CA SER A 299 -7.47 -3.45 -2.35
C SER A 299 -7.35 -4.68 -3.27
N PRO A 300 -7.14 -4.53 -4.60
CA PRO A 300 -7.02 -5.64 -5.56
C PRO A 300 -5.72 -6.43 -5.42
N ILE A 301 -4.94 -6.24 -4.34
CA ILE A 301 -3.61 -6.82 -4.17
C ILE A 301 -3.74 -8.08 -3.29
N PRO A 302 -3.96 -9.28 -3.85
CA PRO A 302 -4.15 -10.49 -3.06
C PRO A 302 -2.85 -10.90 -2.38
N VAL A 303 -2.93 -11.16 -1.08
CA VAL A 303 -1.86 -11.84 -0.34
C VAL A 303 -1.98 -13.34 -0.62
N ARG A 304 -0.99 -13.94 -1.32
CA ARG A 304 -0.94 -15.39 -1.51
C ARG A 304 -0.31 -16.06 -0.30
N LEU A 305 -1.08 -16.91 0.38
CA LEU A 305 -0.55 -17.88 1.32
C LEU A 305 -0.04 -19.09 0.52
N ILE A 306 1.28 -19.31 0.43
CA ILE A 306 1.82 -20.54 -0.15
C ILE A 306 1.62 -21.67 0.86
N HIS A 307 0.84 -22.70 0.54
CA HIS A 307 0.88 -23.98 1.25
C HIS A 307 1.96 -24.86 0.61
N GLN A 308 2.91 -25.37 1.40
CA GLN A 308 3.75 -26.52 1.04
C GLN A 308 3.31 -27.74 1.85
#